data_AF-A0A2U2SGC9-F1
#
_entry.id   AF-A0A2U2SGC9-F1
#
_cell.length_a   1.000
_cell.length_b   1.000
_cell.length_c   1.000
_cell.angle_alpha   90.00
_cell.angle_beta   90.00
_cell.angle_gamma   90.00
#
_symmetry.space_group_name_H-M   'P 1'
#
loop_
_entity.id
_entity.type
_entity.pdbx_description
1 polymer ?
#
loop_
_entity_poly.entity_id
_entity_poly.type
_entity_poly.pdbx_seq_one_letter_code
_entity_poly.pdbx_strand_id
1 'polypeptide(L)'
;MANLEARIRMAAESILDNEALRSGLNDEEAARVLLNWGVSWAKTLAGQTADIEDDEQADEAAYPRLRALRGLMTALKDLSLAEDWPVETMQETVQSLTEHAGTLYGQTWQPPADLEQQVRHILQTADVRTRLKMLLDLLGGLPGSDIPPQANQSPAPTAPAKEEMTPQPQGLLARLFRRWRGE
;
A
#
# COMPACT_ATOMS: atom_id res chain seq x y z
N MET A 1 10.52 1.68 -21.14
CA MET A 1 10.82 2.68 -20.08
C MET A 1 9.66 3.65 -19.82
N ALA A 2 9.02 4.26 -20.84
CA ALA A 2 7.90 5.20 -20.65
C ALA A 2 6.70 4.64 -19.86
N ASN A 3 6.52 3.32 -19.84
CA ASN A 3 5.42 2.67 -19.13
C ASN A 3 5.60 2.66 -17.61
N LEU A 4 6.82 2.44 -17.12
CA LEU A 4 7.10 2.35 -15.69
C LEU A 4 6.85 3.66 -14.96
N GLU A 5 7.33 4.78 -15.52
CA GLU A 5 7.09 6.11 -14.94
C GLU A 5 5.61 6.44 -14.87
N ALA A 6 4.82 6.04 -15.88
CA ALA A 6 3.38 6.19 -15.87
C ALA A 6 2.72 5.34 -14.77
N ARG A 7 3.12 4.07 -14.60
CA ARG A 7 2.62 3.18 -13.53
C ARG A 7 2.94 3.74 -12.14
N ILE A 8 4.18 4.20 -11.93
CA ILE A 8 4.63 4.84 -10.68
C ILE A 8 3.79 6.07 -10.37
N ARG A 9 3.58 6.95 -11.37
CA ARG A 9 2.77 8.16 -11.20
C ARG A 9 1.33 7.81 -10.84
N MET A 10 0.69 6.91 -11.59
CA MET A 10 -0.70 6.51 -11.34
C MET A 10 -0.88 5.87 -9.95
N ALA A 11 0.05 5.02 -9.53
CA ALA A 11 0.01 4.40 -8.22
C ALA A 11 0.15 5.44 -7.10
N ALA A 12 1.03 6.43 -7.26
CA ALA A 12 1.20 7.52 -6.31
C ALA A 12 -0.02 8.47 -6.26
N GLU A 13 -0.53 8.89 -7.43
CA GLU A 13 -1.72 9.74 -7.54
C GLU A 13 -2.93 9.08 -6.88
N SER A 14 -3.10 7.77 -7.04
CA SER A 14 -4.17 7.04 -6.38
C SER A 14 -4.15 7.08 -4.85
N ILE A 15 -2.96 7.20 -4.24
CA ILE A 15 -2.85 7.34 -2.79
C ILE A 15 -3.19 8.78 -2.38
N LEU A 16 -2.72 9.76 -3.16
CA LEU A 16 -2.93 11.18 -2.88
C LEU A 16 -4.38 11.63 -3.07
N ASP A 17 -5.07 11.09 -4.08
CA ASP A 17 -6.47 11.39 -4.40
C ASP A 17 -7.46 10.68 -3.46
N ASN A 18 -6.99 9.79 -2.59
CA ASN A 18 -7.87 9.09 -1.65
C ASN A 18 -8.18 9.98 -0.42
N GLU A 19 -9.26 10.75 -0.52
CA GLU A 19 -9.75 11.60 0.58
C GLU A 19 -10.03 10.81 1.87
N ALA A 20 -10.41 9.54 1.79
CA ALA A 20 -10.68 8.71 2.96
C ALA A 20 -9.42 8.45 3.82
N LEU A 21 -8.21 8.58 3.24
CA LEU A 21 -6.94 8.50 3.98
C LEU A 21 -6.60 9.79 4.73
N ARG A 22 -7.25 10.91 4.38
CA ARG A 22 -7.06 12.22 5.01
C ARG A 22 -8.20 12.55 5.96
N SER A 23 -9.38 11.98 5.73
CA SER A 23 -10.57 12.19 6.56
C SER A 23 -10.31 11.83 8.03
N GLY A 24 -10.61 12.77 8.93
CA GLY A 24 -10.40 12.64 10.38
C GLY A 24 -9.00 13.02 10.86
N LEU A 25 -7.99 13.06 9.98
CA LEU A 25 -6.66 13.57 10.32
C LEU A 25 -6.66 15.11 10.25
N ASN A 26 -6.97 15.76 11.38
CA ASN A 26 -6.92 17.22 11.49
C ASN A 26 -5.48 17.77 11.52
N ASP A 27 -4.51 16.92 11.85
CA ASP A 27 -3.09 17.24 11.81
C ASP A 27 -2.53 17.01 10.39
N GLU A 28 -2.17 18.11 9.72
CA GLU A 28 -1.64 18.10 8.36
C GLU A 28 -0.31 17.34 8.25
N GLU A 29 0.52 17.39 9.29
CA GLU A 29 1.79 16.65 9.34
C GLU A 29 1.56 15.15 9.53
N ALA A 30 0.55 14.73 10.29
CA ALA A 30 0.15 13.33 10.38
C ALA A 30 -0.33 12.80 9.02
N ALA A 31 -1.22 13.54 8.35
CA ALA A 31 -1.68 13.19 7.00
C ALA A 31 -0.51 13.09 6.02
N ARG A 32 0.43 14.05 6.06
CA ARG A 32 1.62 14.05 5.22
C ARG A 32 2.53 12.84 5.48
N VAL A 33 2.74 12.46 6.74
CA VAL A 33 3.55 11.27 7.10
C VAL A 33 2.93 10.01 6.51
N LEU A 34 1.62 9.80 6.70
CA LEU A 34 0.93 8.63 6.16
C LEU A 34 1.01 8.59 4.64
N LEU A 35 0.68 9.70 3.96
CA LEU A 35 0.68 9.78 2.50
C LEU A 35 2.07 9.58 1.90
N ASN A 36 3.12 10.18 2.49
CA ASN A 36 4.49 9.99 2.01
C ASN A 36 4.93 8.53 2.14
N TRP A 37 4.59 7.89 3.25
CA TRP A 37 4.87 6.46 3.44
C TRP A 37 4.15 5.60 2.39
N GLY A 38 2.85 5.86 2.16
CA GLY A 38 2.06 5.18 1.14
C GLY A 38 2.58 5.39 -0.28
N VAL A 39 2.93 6.63 -0.64
CA VAL A 39 3.51 6.95 -1.95
C VAL A 39 4.84 6.23 -2.13
N SER A 40 5.71 6.18 -1.12
CA SER A 40 6.97 5.43 -1.22
C SER A 40 6.73 3.97 -1.55
N TRP A 41 5.78 3.32 -0.87
CA TRP A 41 5.38 1.94 -1.16
C TRP A 41 4.79 1.76 -2.55
N ALA A 42 3.88 2.64 -2.96
CA ALA A 42 3.26 2.58 -4.27
C ALA A 42 4.30 2.66 -5.40
N LYS A 43 5.32 3.52 -5.24
CA LYS A 43 6.44 3.63 -6.17
C LYS A 43 7.28 2.35 -6.20
N THR A 44 7.60 1.76 -5.05
CA THR A 44 8.34 0.49 -4.98
C THR A 44 7.58 -0.64 -5.65
N LEU A 45 6.27 -0.78 -5.36
CA LEU A 45 5.44 -1.83 -5.95
C LEU A 45 5.31 -1.70 -7.47
N ALA A 46 5.13 -0.47 -7.98
CA ALA A 46 5.17 -0.22 -9.42
C ALA A 46 6.57 -0.50 -10.01
N GLY A 47 7.63 -0.16 -9.28
CA GLY A 47 9.02 -0.50 -9.61
C GLY A 47 9.26 -2.00 -9.79
N GLN A 48 8.64 -2.82 -8.95
CA GLN A 48 8.75 -4.29 -9.01
C GLN A 48 8.11 -4.91 -10.25
N THR A 49 7.31 -4.16 -11.01
CA THR A 49 6.72 -4.64 -12.28
C THR A 49 7.44 -4.10 -13.51
N ALA A 50 8.63 -3.51 -13.33
CA ALA A 50 9.43 -2.94 -14.41
C ALA A 50 9.78 -3.95 -15.53
N ASP A 51 9.97 -5.22 -15.16
CA ASP A 51 10.34 -6.30 -16.08
C ASP A 51 9.13 -6.91 -16.82
N ILE A 52 7.91 -6.45 -16.52
CA ILE A 52 6.69 -6.93 -17.18
C ILE A 52 6.33 -5.97 -18.34
N GLU A 53 6.56 -6.45 -19.57
CA GLU A 53 6.32 -5.71 -20.82
C GLU A 53 4.84 -5.47 -21.10
N ASP A 54 3.98 -6.40 -20.70
CA ASP A 54 2.53 -6.32 -20.85
C ASP A 54 1.93 -5.48 -19.71
N ASP A 55 1.23 -4.41 -20.07
CA ASP A 55 0.63 -3.47 -19.12
C ASP A 55 -0.48 -4.09 -18.27
N GLU A 56 -1.29 -4.94 -18.87
CA GLU A 56 -2.40 -5.58 -18.17
C GLU A 56 -1.86 -6.59 -17.14
N GLN A 57 -0.86 -7.37 -17.53
CA GLN A 57 -0.18 -8.30 -16.62
C GLN A 57 0.58 -7.57 -15.50
N ALA A 58 1.21 -6.43 -15.80
CA ALA A 58 1.90 -5.64 -14.79
C ALA A 58 0.94 -5.03 -13.77
N ASP A 59 -0.20 -4.54 -14.24
CA ASP A 59 -1.30 -4.03 -13.43
C ASP A 59 -1.85 -5.13 -12.52
N GLU A 60 -2.13 -6.31 -13.08
CA GLU A 60 -2.61 -7.48 -12.33
C GLU A 60 -1.61 -7.95 -11.27
N ALA A 61 -0.31 -7.91 -11.57
CA ALA A 61 0.74 -8.28 -10.63
C ALA A 61 0.86 -7.27 -9.46
N ALA A 62 0.72 -5.96 -9.73
CA ALA A 62 0.83 -4.93 -8.71
C ALA A 62 -0.46 -4.77 -7.87
N TYR A 63 -1.63 -5.05 -8.45
CA TYR A 63 -2.92 -4.71 -7.86
C TYR A 63 -3.18 -5.30 -6.47
N PRO A 64 -2.92 -6.59 -6.18
CA PRO A 64 -3.14 -7.14 -4.84
C PRO A 64 -2.35 -6.41 -3.75
N ARG A 65 -1.08 -6.06 -4.04
CA ARG A 65 -0.21 -5.36 -3.10
C ARG A 65 -0.60 -3.89 -2.94
N LEU A 66 -1.00 -3.21 -4.02
CA LEU A 66 -1.54 -1.85 -3.94
C LEU A 66 -2.85 -1.79 -3.15
N ARG A 67 -3.71 -2.80 -3.29
CA ARG A 67 -4.93 -2.93 -2.49
C ARG A 67 -4.61 -3.14 -1.00
N ALA A 68 -3.68 -4.04 -0.70
CA ALA A 68 -3.22 -4.29 0.66
C ALA A 68 -2.58 -3.04 1.28
N LEU A 69 -1.76 -2.30 0.53
CA LEU A 69 -1.19 -1.03 0.95
C LEU A 69 -2.28 -0.04 1.39
N ARG A 70 -3.35 0.13 0.60
CA ARG A 70 -4.46 1.01 0.97
C ARG A 70 -5.16 0.54 2.25
N GLY A 71 -5.46 -0.75 2.37
CA GLY A 71 -6.05 -1.31 3.57
C GLY A 71 -5.19 -1.08 4.82
N LEU A 72 -3.87 -1.25 4.67
CA LEU A 72 -2.91 -0.99 5.72
C LEU A 72 -2.88 0.49 6.13
N MET A 73 -2.85 1.41 5.16
CA MET A 73 -2.91 2.85 5.44
C MET A 73 -4.20 3.25 6.16
N THR A 74 -5.34 2.67 5.77
CA THR A 74 -6.63 2.90 6.44
C THR A 74 -6.59 2.40 7.88
N ALA A 75 -6.15 1.17 8.12
CA ALA A 75 -6.06 0.61 9.47
C ALA A 75 -5.10 1.43 10.37
N LEU A 76 -3.97 1.87 9.83
CA LEU A 76 -3.02 2.74 10.53
C LEU A 76 -3.63 4.10 10.90
N LYS A 77 -4.33 4.72 9.96
CA LYS A 77 -5.05 5.97 10.19
C LYS A 77 -6.11 5.77 11.28
N ASP A 78 -6.95 4.75 11.15
CA ASP A 78 -8.05 4.50 12.07
C ASP A 78 -7.52 4.20 13.48
N LEU A 79 -6.46 3.39 13.61
CA LEU A 79 -5.76 3.18 14.89
C LEU A 79 -5.18 4.49 15.44
N SER A 80 -4.57 5.35 14.62
CA SER A 80 -4.04 6.63 15.11
C SER A 80 -5.12 7.55 15.69
N LEU A 81 -6.36 7.40 15.22
CA LEU A 81 -7.54 8.14 15.66
C LEU A 81 -8.38 7.40 16.72
N ALA A 82 -7.97 6.20 17.12
CA ALA A 82 -8.71 5.33 18.03
C ALA A 82 -8.67 5.86 19.47
N GLU A 83 -9.57 6.78 19.79
CA GLU A 83 -9.84 7.22 21.16
C GLU A 83 -11.01 6.42 21.74
N ASP A 84 -10.81 5.84 22.92
CA ASP A 84 -11.83 5.08 23.68
C ASP A 84 -12.50 3.92 22.92
N TRP A 85 -11.80 3.36 21.92
CA TRP A 85 -12.29 2.22 21.18
C TRP A 85 -12.49 0.99 22.06
N PRO A 86 -13.56 0.20 21.83
CA PRO A 86 -13.68 -1.12 22.41
C PRO A 86 -12.47 -1.99 22.07
N VAL A 87 -12.08 -2.84 23.01
CA VAL A 87 -10.96 -3.78 22.83
C VAL A 87 -11.16 -4.66 21.59
N GLU A 88 -12.39 -5.09 21.33
CA GLU A 88 -12.75 -5.93 20.18
C GLU A 88 -12.48 -5.22 18.85
N THR A 89 -12.98 -3.99 18.67
CA THR A 89 -12.74 -3.19 17.45
C THR A 89 -11.26 -2.94 17.20
N MET A 90 -10.50 -2.68 18.26
CA MET A 90 -9.05 -2.53 18.16
C MET A 90 -8.39 -3.84 17.70
N GLN A 91 -8.78 -4.99 18.26
CA GLN A 91 -8.24 -6.30 17.87
C GLN A 91 -8.56 -6.64 16.41
N GLU A 92 -9.80 -6.42 15.97
CA GLU A 92 -10.19 -6.61 14.56
C GLU A 92 -9.36 -5.72 13.61
N THR A 93 -9.09 -4.48 14.03
CA THR A 93 -8.28 -3.56 13.24
C THR A 93 -6.82 -3.98 13.19
N VAL A 94 -6.25 -4.45 14.31
CA VAL A 94 -4.88 -5.00 14.35
C VAL A 94 -4.75 -6.27 13.53
N GLN A 95 -5.78 -7.14 13.55
CA GLN A 95 -5.83 -8.32 12.68
C GLN A 95 -5.84 -7.91 11.20
N SER A 96 -6.73 -6.99 10.81
CA SER A 96 -6.81 -6.47 9.44
C SER A 96 -5.47 -5.85 9.00
N LEU A 97 -4.83 -5.09 9.89
CA LEU A 97 -3.50 -4.51 9.68
C LEU A 97 -2.45 -5.59 9.43
N THR A 98 -2.49 -6.71 10.17
CA THR A 98 -1.57 -7.84 10.02
C THR A 98 -1.79 -8.57 8.68
N GLU A 99 -3.05 -8.78 8.27
CA GLU A 99 -3.40 -9.41 6.99
C GLU A 99 -2.93 -8.57 5.79
N HIS A 100 -3.15 -7.25 5.85
CA HIS A 100 -2.67 -6.33 4.83
C HIS A 100 -1.15 -6.25 4.79
N ALA A 101 -0.49 -6.21 5.95
CA ALA A 101 0.96 -6.24 6.04
C ALA A 101 1.54 -7.54 5.47
N GLY A 102 0.99 -8.71 5.80
CA GLY A 102 1.43 -9.99 5.22
C GLY A 102 1.31 -10.04 3.69
N THR A 103 0.28 -9.40 3.13
CA THR A 103 0.13 -9.28 1.67
C THR A 103 1.14 -8.30 1.07
N LEU A 104 1.41 -7.18 1.74
CA LEU A 104 2.30 -6.12 1.28
C LEU A 104 3.78 -6.52 1.34
N TYR A 105 4.22 -7.00 2.50
CA TYR A 105 5.60 -7.40 2.76
C TYR A 105 5.91 -8.84 2.28
N GLY A 106 4.90 -9.66 2.06
CA GLY A 106 5.02 -11.04 1.61
C GLY A 106 5.18 -12.05 2.75
N GLN A 107 5.32 -13.33 2.39
CA GLN A 107 5.25 -14.46 3.34
C GLN A 107 6.39 -14.51 4.37
N THR A 108 7.46 -13.74 4.18
CA THR A 108 8.59 -13.67 5.12
C THR A 108 8.36 -12.67 6.24
N TRP A 109 7.35 -11.81 6.14
CA TRP A 109 7.02 -10.87 7.18
C TRP A 109 6.28 -11.56 8.32
N GLN A 110 6.81 -11.39 9.52
CA GLN A 110 6.17 -11.87 10.75
C GLN A 110 5.88 -10.67 11.63
N PRO A 111 4.64 -10.52 12.12
CA PRO A 111 4.34 -9.49 13.10
C PRO A 111 5.15 -9.73 14.38
N PRO A 112 5.53 -8.67 15.12
CA PRO A 112 6.06 -8.82 16.47
C PRO A 112 5.11 -9.65 17.33
N ALA A 113 5.66 -10.56 18.15
CA ALA A 113 4.84 -11.43 19.02
C ALA A 113 3.88 -10.63 19.92
N ASP A 114 4.32 -9.44 20.35
CA ASP A 114 3.56 -8.55 21.23
C ASP A 114 2.87 -7.40 20.47
N LEU A 115 2.56 -7.57 19.17
CA LEU A 115 2.02 -6.50 18.32
C LEU A 115 0.80 -5.81 18.95
N GLU A 116 -0.19 -6.57 19.40
CA GLU A 116 -1.39 -6.02 20.05
C GLU A 116 -1.06 -5.18 21.29
N GLN A 117 -0.13 -5.67 22.12
CA GLN A 117 0.26 -4.96 23.34
C GLN A 117 1.02 -3.67 23.01
N GLN A 118 1.88 -3.70 22.00
CA GLN A 118 2.59 -2.51 21.52
C GLN A 118 1.63 -1.49 20.92
N VAL A 119 0.66 -1.92 20.11
CA VAL A 119 -0.40 -1.04 19.59
C VAL A 119 -1.16 -0.40 20.75
N ARG A 120 -1.64 -1.18 21.74
CA ARG A 120 -2.33 -0.62 22.92
C ARG A 120 -1.49 0.44 23.64
N HIS A 121 -0.20 0.18 23.81
CA HIS A 121 0.69 1.15 24.44
C HIS A 121 0.84 2.43 23.61
N ILE A 122 0.97 2.30 22.28
CA ILE A 122 1.03 3.45 21.37
C ILE A 122 -0.24 4.29 21.48
N LEU A 123 -1.42 3.68 21.53
CA LEU A 123 -2.72 4.38 21.62
C LEU A 123 -2.86 5.23 22.90
N GLN A 124 -2.10 4.92 23.96
CA GLN A 124 -2.06 5.75 25.18
C GLN A 124 -1.36 7.10 24.97
N THR A 125 -0.65 7.28 23.85
CA THR A 125 -0.05 8.57 23.48
C THR A 125 -1.15 9.55 23.10
N ALA A 126 -1.12 10.79 23.58
CA ALA A 126 -2.18 11.77 23.29
C ALA A 126 -2.14 12.31 21.84
N ASP A 127 -0.95 12.32 21.23
CA ASP A 127 -0.71 12.96 19.94
C ASP A 127 -0.86 11.97 18.77
N VAL A 128 -1.81 12.24 17.87
CA VAL A 128 -2.12 11.41 16.68
C VAL A 128 -0.91 11.25 15.78
N ARG A 129 -0.15 12.32 15.56
CA ARG A 129 1.05 12.29 14.72
C ARG A 129 2.10 11.34 15.30
N THR A 130 2.31 11.38 16.61
CA THR A 130 3.23 10.49 17.32
C THR A 130 2.74 9.05 17.29
N ARG A 131 1.44 8.81 17.53
CA ARG A 131 0.84 7.47 17.38
C ARG A 131 1.12 6.89 15.99
N LEU A 132 0.82 7.67 14.95
CA LEU A 132 1.00 7.25 13.58
C LEU A 132 2.47 6.91 13.27
N LYS A 133 3.43 7.74 13.71
CA LYS A 133 4.86 7.46 13.53
C LYS A 133 5.27 6.16 14.21
N MET A 134 4.86 5.96 15.46
CA MET A 134 5.17 4.73 16.21
C MET A 134 4.54 3.49 15.56
N LEU A 135 3.30 3.60 15.06
CA LEU A 135 2.64 2.52 14.33
C LEU A 135 3.35 2.17 13.01
N LEU A 136 3.85 3.18 12.29
CA LEU A 136 4.64 2.98 11.07
C LEU A 136 6.00 2.32 11.37
N ASP A 137 6.68 2.74 12.44
CA ASP A 137 7.95 2.15 12.88
C ASP A 137 7.76 0.70 13.32
N LEU A 138 6.66 0.39 14.01
CA LEU A 138 6.30 -0.96 14.45
C LEU A 138 6.16 -1.96 13.28
N LEU A 139 5.76 -1.48 12.10
CA LEU A 139 5.58 -2.31 10.91
C LEU A 139 6.84 -2.47 10.05
N GLY A 140 7.96 -1.86 10.42
CA GLY A 140 9.24 -2.06 9.75
C GLY A 140 9.69 -0.95 8.80
N GLY A 141 9.14 0.26 8.90
CA GLY A 141 9.65 1.43 8.17
C GLY A 141 9.59 1.33 6.64
N LEU A 142 10.14 2.33 5.94
CA LEU A 142 10.04 2.50 4.49
C LEU A 142 10.53 1.27 3.68
N PRO A 143 10.02 1.04 2.46
CA PRO A 143 10.48 -0.03 1.59
C PRO A 143 11.95 0.20 1.22
N GLY A 144 12.86 -0.47 1.91
CA GLY A 144 14.30 -0.29 1.70
C GLY A 144 15.21 -0.81 2.81
N SER A 145 14.67 -1.18 3.98
CA SER A 145 15.54 -1.66 5.08
C SER A 145 15.98 -3.12 4.92
N ASP A 146 15.16 -4.05 4.43
CA ASP A 146 15.54 -5.49 4.31
C ASP A 146 14.53 -6.34 3.49
N ILE A 147 14.07 -5.87 2.32
CA ILE A 147 13.24 -6.72 1.44
C ILE A 147 14.14 -7.33 0.37
N PRO A 148 14.53 -8.62 0.48
CA PRO A 148 15.22 -9.28 -0.61
C PRO A 148 14.30 -9.27 -1.85
N PRO A 149 14.83 -8.97 -3.04
CA PRO A 149 14.05 -9.10 -4.26
C PRO A 149 13.60 -10.56 -4.36
N GLN A 150 12.29 -10.82 -4.28
CA GLN A 150 11.76 -12.12 -4.64
C GLN A 150 11.94 -12.29 -6.15
N ALA A 151 13.12 -12.77 -6.53
CA ALA A 151 13.36 -13.42 -7.80
C ALA A 151 12.73 -14.82 -7.71
N ASN A 152 11.65 -15.06 -8.46
CA ASN A 152 11.20 -16.35 -8.98
C ASN A 152 9.79 -16.16 -9.60
N GLN A 153 9.42 -16.69 -10.75
CA GLN A 153 10.06 -17.50 -11.78
C GLN A 153 9.08 -17.47 -12.97
N SER A 154 9.50 -17.04 -14.16
CA SER A 154 8.76 -17.31 -15.39
C SER A 154 8.86 -18.80 -15.74
N PRO A 155 7.89 -19.31 -16.51
CA PRO A 155 8.28 -20.01 -17.73
C PRO A 155 7.58 -19.41 -18.96
N ALA A 156 8.37 -18.96 -19.93
CA ALA A 156 7.99 -18.90 -21.34
C ALA A 156 8.43 -20.23 -22.01
N PRO A 157 8.02 -20.61 -23.26
CA PRO A 157 7.45 -19.80 -24.35
C PRO A 157 6.23 -20.46 -25.08
N THR A 158 5.52 -19.83 -26.04
CA THR A 158 5.83 -19.85 -27.50
C THR A 158 4.81 -19.04 -28.35
N ALA A 159 5.31 -18.00 -29.05
CA ALA A 159 5.00 -17.49 -30.43
C ALA A 159 3.57 -16.96 -30.84
N PRO A 160 3.41 -16.29 -32.01
CA PRO A 160 4.08 -15.06 -32.49
C PRO A 160 3.14 -14.00 -33.15
N ALA A 161 3.68 -12.77 -33.28
CA ALA A 161 3.55 -11.80 -34.39
C ALA A 161 2.29 -10.89 -34.59
N LYS A 162 2.61 -9.58 -34.75
CA LYS A 162 1.84 -8.44 -35.35
C LYS A 162 0.70 -7.90 -34.46
N GLU A 163 0.49 -6.60 -34.28
CA GLU A 163 0.61 -5.43 -35.17
C GLU A 163 0.77 -4.14 -34.31
N GLU A 164 1.43 -3.12 -34.86
CA GLU A 164 1.54 -1.78 -34.27
C GLU A 164 0.18 -1.14 -34.03
N MET A 165 -0.13 -0.75 -32.80
CA MET A 165 -1.04 0.37 -32.52
C MET A 165 -0.69 0.97 -31.16
N THR A 166 -0.22 2.21 -31.18
CA THR A 166 0.03 3.03 -29.97
C THR A 166 -1.19 3.00 -29.04
N PRO A 167 -1.08 2.55 -27.78
CA PRO A 167 -2.18 2.67 -26.85
C PRO A 167 -2.03 3.94 -25.99
N GLN A 168 -3.11 4.71 -25.92
CA GLN A 168 -3.44 5.45 -24.70
C GLN A 168 -3.50 4.46 -23.53
N PRO A 169 -3.12 4.83 -22.31
CA PRO A 169 -3.13 3.92 -21.16
C PRO A 169 -4.59 3.57 -20.81
N GLN A 170 -5.09 2.48 -21.38
CA GLN A 170 -6.37 1.84 -21.08
C GLN A 170 -6.15 0.58 -20.23
N GLY A 171 -5.17 0.62 -19.33
CA GLY A 171 -4.86 -0.49 -18.42
C GLY A 171 -5.98 -0.76 -17.40
N LEU A 172 -5.94 -1.96 -16.83
CA LEU A 172 -6.89 -2.43 -15.83
C LEU A 172 -6.86 -1.52 -14.58
N LEU A 173 -5.70 -0.95 -14.25
CA LEU A 173 -5.61 0.12 -13.25
C LEU A 173 -6.43 1.35 -13.63
N ALA A 174 -6.37 1.86 -14.88
CA ALA A 174 -7.17 3.01 -15.35
C ALA A 174 -8.69 2.79 -15.29
N ARG A 175 -9.15 1.55 -15.50
CA ARG A 175 -10.56 1.16 -15.38
C ARG A 175 -11.00 0.99 -13.92
N LEU A 176 -10.16 0.39 -13.09
CA LEU A 176 -10.42 0.26 -11.65
C LEU A 176 -10.34 1.61 -10.94
N PHE A 177 -9.48 2.54 -11.39
CA PHE A 177 -9.42 3.91 -10.90
C PHE A 177 -10.75 4.65 -11.10
N ARG A 178 -11.43 4.45 -12.25
CA ARG A 178 -12.75 5.05 -12.51
C ARG A 178 -13.84 4.48 -11.61
N ARG A 179 -13.93 3.14 -11.50
CA ARG A 179 -14.93 2.47 -10.62
C ARG A 179 -14.75 2.83 -9.14
N TRP A 180 -13.55 3.24 -8.75
CA TRP A 180 -13.21 3.57 -7.39
C TRP A 180 -13.41 5.06 -7.05
N ARG A 181 -13.54 5.94 -8.05
CA ARG A 181 -13.85 7.38 -7.90
C ARG A 181 -15.33 7.67 -7.67
N GLY A 182 -16.19 6.66 -7.73
CA GLY A 182 -17.65 6.83 -7.62
C GLY A 182 -18.29 7.48 -8.85
N GLU A 183 -17.73 7.26 -10.06
CA GLU A 183 -18.37 7.57 -11.35
C GLU A 183 -18.99 6.32 -12.00
#